data_AF-A0A2D4VKD1-F1
#
_entry.id   AF-A0A2D4VKD1-F1
#
_cell.length_a   1.000
_cell.length_b   1.000
_cell.length_c   1.000
_cell.angle_alpha   90.00
_cell.angle_beta   90.00
_cell.angle_gamma   90.00
#
_symmetry.space_group_name_H-M   'P 1'
#
loop_
_entity.id
_entity.type
_entity.pdbx_description
1 polymer ?
#
loop_
_entity_poly.entity_id
_entity_poly.type
_entity_poly.pdbx_seq_one_letter_code
_entity_poly.pdbx_strand_id
1 'polypeptide(L)' 'MTIGMGLLCLPPETFWRMTLPELSAAANALLVPKRINMGRRELEEMMSRFPDSK' A
#
# COMPACT_ATOMS: atom_id res chain seq x y z
N MET A 1 16.79 -6.15 -9.72
CA MET A 1 15.84 -5.64 -8.71
C MET A 1 15.67 -6.70 -7.63
N THR A 2 16.49 -6.65 -6.59
CA THR A 2 16.47 -7.61 -5.49
C THR A 2 15.53 -7.07 -4.41
N ILE A 3 14.35 -7.68 -4.26
CA ILE A 3 13.48 -7.46 -3.10
C ILE A 3 14.21 -8.11 -1.91
N GLY A 4 15.09 -7.33 -1.27
CA GLY A 4 15.88 -7.79 -0.14
C GLY A 4 15.21 -7.51 1.19
N MET A 5 15.69 -8.18 2.23
CA MET A 5 15.28 -8.06 3.64
C MET A 5 15.14 -6.61 4.14
N GLY A 6 15.90 -5.67 3.56
CA GLY A 6 15.84 -4.24 3.91
C GLY A 6 14.59 -3.50 3.43
N LEU A 7 13.84 -4.03 2.46
CA LEU A 7 12.58 -3.42 2.00
C LEU A 7 11.39 -3.80 2.89
N LEU A 8 11.40 -5.02 3.43
CA LEU A 8 10.33 -5.54 4.28
C LEU A 8 10.52 -5.16 5.76
N CYS A 9 11.71 -4.69 6.16
CA CYS A 9 12.07 -4.42 7.56
C CYS A 9 11.74 -5.58 8.51
N LEU A 10 11.86 -6.82 8.03
CA LEU A 10 11.58 -8.02 8.82
C LEU A 10 12.84 -8.56 9.48
N PRO A 11 12.72 -9.13 10.70
CA PRO A 11 13.79 -9.95 11.27
C PRO A 11 14.20 -11.08 10.31
N PRO A 12 15.50 -11.40 10.20
CA PRO A 12 16.00 -12.43 9.28
C PRO A 12 15.29 -13.78 9.42
N GLU A 13 15.05 -14.20 10.65
CA GLU A 13 14.34 -15.43 10.98
C GLU A 13 12.90 -15.47 10.44
N THR A 14 12.20 -14.33 10.48
CA THR A 14 10.83 -14.19 9.98
C THR A 14 10.80 -14.23 8.46
N PHE A 15 11.78 -13.59 7.81
CA PHE A 15 11.92 -13.61 6.36
C PHE A 15 12.15 -15.03 5.84
N TRP A 16 13.06 -15.78 6.46
CA TRP A 16 13.38 -17.15 6.03
C TRP A 16 12.31 -18.19 6.37
N ARG A 17 11.45 -17.91 7.34
CA ARG A 17 10.28 -18.74 7.64
C ARG A 17 9.08 -18.46 6.74
N MET A 18 9.13 -17.36 5.98
CA MET A 18 8.03 -16.93 5.12
C MET A 18 7.90 -17.83 3.90
N THR A 19 6.66 -18.16 3.56
CA THR A 19 6.35 -18.92 2.34
C THR A 19 6.34 -18.02 1.11
N LEU A 20 6.46 -18.61 -0.08
CA LEU A 20 6.46 -17.86 -1.35
C LEU A 20 5.18 -17.02 -1.56
N PRO A 21 3.97 -17.49 -1.21
CA PRO A 21 2.75 -16.67 -1.26
C PRO A 21 2.79 -15.47 -0.31
N GLU A 22 3.29 -15.65 0.91
CA GLU A 22 3.42 -14.56 1.90
C GLU A 22 4.45 -13.52 1.45
N LEU A 23 5.57 -13.96 0.86
CA LEU A 23 6.56 -13.06 0.26
C LEU A 23 5.95 -12.24 -0.88
N SER A 24 5.14 -12.88 -1.73
CA SER A 24 4.43 -12.21 -2.82
C SER A 24 3.45 -11.16 -2.28
N ALA A 25 2.67 -11.46 -1.24
CA ALA A 25 1.75 -10.52 -0.62
C ALA A 25 2.46 -9.32 0.01
N ALA A 26 3.56 -9.57 0.73
CA ALA A 26 4.33 -8.52 1.38
C ALA A 26 5.08 -7.62 0.38
N ALA A 27 5.62 -8.20 -0.69
CA ALA A 27 6.21 -7.46 -1.80
C ALA A 27 5.16 -6.59 -2.51
N ASN A 28 3.96 -7.12 -2.77
CA ASN A 28 2.87 -6.34 -3.35
C ASN A 28 2.46 -5.16 -2.45
N ALA A 29 2.36 -5.35 -1.13
CA ALA A 29 2.03 -4.26 -0.22
C ALA A 29 3.03 -3.09 -0.25
N LEU A 30 4.32 -3.38 -0.48
CA LEU A 30 5.37 -2.36 -0.60
C LEU A 30 5.47 -1.73 -1.99
N LEU A 31 5.27 -2.53 -3.05
CA LEU A 31 5.47 -2.11 -4.43
C LEU A 31 4.22 -1.48 -5.05
N VAL A 32 3.04 -1.74 -4.49
CA VAL A 32 1.84 -1.02 -4.91
C VAL A 32 2.05 0.44 -4.55
N PRO A 33 2.14 1.36 -5.53
CA PRO A 33 2.22 2.78 -5.23
C PRO A 33 1.00 3.08 -4.38
N LYS A 34 1.24 3.60 -3.16
CA LYS A 34 0.21 4.03 -2.23
C LYS A 34 -0.81 4.78 -3.07
N ARG A 35 -2.00 4.20 -3.28
CA ARG A 35 -3.08 4.92 -3.96
C ARG A 35 -3.15 6.25 -3.23
N ILE A 36 -3.01 7.34 -3.96
CA ILE A 36 -3.07 8.68 -3.38
C ILE A 36 -4.37 8.70 -2.59
N ASN A 37 -4.26 8.63 -1.27
CA ASN A 37 -5.42 8.66 -0.41
C ASN A 37 -6.04 10.03 -0.66
N MET A 38 -7.30 10.05 -1.10
CA MET A 38 -8.02 11.28 -1.38
C MET A 38 -7.88 12.21 -0.17
N GLY A 39 -7.20 13.33 -0.39
CA GLY A 39 -6.99 14.33 0.64
C GLY A 39 -8.29 15.05 0.96
N ARG A 40 -8.33 15.74 2.10
CA ARG A 40 -9.52 16.52 2.52
C ARG A 40 -9.95 17.52 1.44
N ARG A 41 -8.99 18.18 0.79
CA ARG A 41 -9.27 19.12 -0.31
C ARG A 41 -9.91 18.44 -1.52
N GLU A 42 -9.40 17.27 -1.93
CA GLU A 42 -9.95 16.51 -3.06
C GLU A 42 -11.36 16.01 -2.75
N LEU A 43 -11.62 15.65 -1.49
CA LEU A 43 -12.96 15.28 -1.02
C LEU A 43 -13.92 16.48 -1.05
N GLU A 44 -13.50 17.66 -0.57
CA GLU A 44 -14.31 18.89 -0.62
C GLU A 44 -14.61 19.31 -2.06
N GLU A 45 -13.62 19.23 -2.95
CA GLU A 45 -13.80 19.45 -4.39
C GLU A 45 -14.79 18.44 -4.99
N MET A 46 -14.71 17.16 -4.61
CA MET A 46 -15.65 16.13 -5.06
C MET A 46 -17.08 16.41 -4.60
N MET A 47 -17.27 16.76 -3.32
CA MET A 47 -18.60 17.08 -2.76
C MET A 47 -19.20 18.34 -3.37
N SER A 48 -18.39 19.36 -3.66
CA SER A 48 -18.82 20.57 -4.35
C SER A 48 -19.24 20.29 -5.80
N ARG A 49 -18.50 19.40 -6.47
CA ARG A 49 -18.73 19.04 -7.88
C ARG A 49 -19.91 18.08 -8.07
N PHE A 50 -20.14 17.21 -7.10
CA PHE A 50 -21.23 16.24 -7.08
C PHE A 50 -22.04 16.40 -5.79
N PRO A 51 -22.81 17.50 -5.68
CA PRO A 51 -23.69 17.68 -4.54
C PRO A 51 -24.82 16.65 -4.65
N ASP A 52 -24.97 15.82 -3.63
CA ASP A 52 -26.18 14.99 -3.50
C ASP A 52 -27.38 15.94 -3.41
N SER A 53 -28.20 15.96 -4.47
CA SER A 53 -29.35 16.87 -4.53
C SER A 53 -30.40 16.45 -3.51
N LYS A 54 -30.54 17.32 -2.50
CA LYS A 54 -31.56 17.44 -1.43
C LYS A 54 -32.10 16.19 -0.76
#